data_AF-A0A6L8HW00-F1
#
_entry.id   AF-A0A6L8HW00-F1
#
_cell.length_a   1.000
_cell.length_b   1.000
_cell.length_c   1.000
_cell.angle_alpha   90.00
_cell.angle_beta   90.00
_cell.angle_gamma   90.00
#
_symmetry.space_group_name_H-M   'P 1'
#
loop_
_entity.id
_entity.type
_entity.pdbx_description
1 polymer ?
#
loop_
_entity_poly.entity_id
_entity_poly.type
_entity_poly.pdbx_seq_one_letter_code
_entity_poly.pdbx_strand_id
1 'polypeptide(L)'
;MSTVDFIQRSLEFTHAALIDARNGTDEQLHFVPEQGSHSIAWCLWHTSRVEDLIISRVSDQPQVWSEEWARDTGLPFDGFGTGMSDEDAQQVRVADVAALAGYQDAVFERTARFLAAVTDEDLEREIPARNGTE
;
A
#
# COMPACT_ATOMS: atom_id res chain seq x y z
N MET A 1 23.01 3.32 -14.11
CA MET A 1 21.74 3.40 -13.38
C MET A 1 22.03 2.76 -12.05
N SER A 2 21.89 3.51 -10.97
CA SER A 2 22.05 2.96 -9.62
C SER A 2 20.93 1.96 -9.33
N THR A 3 21.09 1.14 -8.29
CA THR A 3 20.02 0.25 -7.83
C THR A 3 18.82 1.08 -7.34
N VAL A 4 19.08 2.19 -6.64
CA VAL A 4 18.05 3.16 -6.24
C VAL A 4 17.28 3.72 -7.45
N ASP A 5 17.97 4.12 -8.52
CA ASP A 5 17.33 4.63 -9.75
C ASP A 5 16.39 3.58 -10.38
N PHE A 6 16.80 2.30 -10.35
CA PHE A 6 15.99 1.20 -10.85
C PHE A 6 14.73 1.02 -10.01
N ILE A 7 14.86 0.97 -8.69
CA ILE A 7 13.74 0.84 -7.75
C ILE A 7 12.75 2.00 -7.94
N GLN A 8 13.26 3.23 -8.04
CA GLN A 8 12.42 4.42 -8.24
C GLN A 8 11.60 4.30 -9.52
N ARG A 9 12.23 3.97 -10.66
CA ARG A 9 11.53 3.80 -11.94
C ARG A 9 10.50 2.67 -11.91
N SER A 10 10.81 1.56 -11.24
CA SER A 10 9.88 0.46 -11.08
C SER A 10 8.65 0.87 -10.26
N LEU A 11 8.85 1.59 -9.16
CA LEU A 11 7.76 2.09 -8.33
C LEU A 11 6.93 3.17 -9.05
N GLU A 12 7.55 4.09 -9.79
CA GLU A 12 6.83 5.07 -10.62
C GLU A 12 5.86 4.39 -11.61
N PHE A 13 6.31 3.30 -12.26
CA PHE A 13 5.45 2.51 -13.13
C PHE A 13 4.30 1.84 -12.37
N THR A 14 4.59 1.21 -11.23
CA THR A 14 3.58 0.57 -10.39
C THR A 14 2.57 1.59 -9.84
N HIS A 15 3.03 2.74 -9.35
CA HIS A 15 2.19 3.82 -8.85
C HIS A 15 1.27 4.35 -9.94
N ALA A 16 1.76 4.52 -11.17
CA ALA A 16 0.92 4.91 -12.31
C ALA A 16 -0.18 3.88 -12.60
N ALA A 17 0.13 2.58 -12.53
CA ALA A 17 -0.87 1.52 -12.69
C ALA A 17 -1.91 1.52 -11.55
N LEU A 18 -1.49 1.75 -10.30
CA LEU A 18 -2.39 1.88 -9.16
C LEU A 18 -3.24 3.15 -9.22
N ILE A 19 -2.72 4.26 -9.76
CA ILE A 19 -3.50 5.47 -10.06
C ILE A 19 -4.61 5.15 -11.06
N ASP A 20 -4.28 4.47 -12.16
CA ASP A 20 -5.26 4.13 -13.18
C ASP A 20 -6.36 3.19 -12.65
N ALA A 21 -5.97 2.18 -11.87
CA ALA A 21 -6.88 1.19 -11.29
C ALA A 21 -7.94 1.79 -10.33
N ARG A 22 -7.69 2.98 -9.75
CA ARG A 22 -8.66 3.69 -8.90
C ARG A 22 -9.86 4.24 -9.67
N ASN A 23 -9.78 4.37 -11.00
CA ASN A 23 -10.81 5.00 -11.84
C ASN A 23 -12.01 4.08 -12.16
N GLY A 24 -12.06 2.88 -11.59
CA GLY A 24 -13.20 1.97 -11.76
C GLY A 24 -14.48 2.49 -11.10
N THR A 25 -15.64 1.97 -11.54
CA THR A 25 -16.90 2.17 -10.82
C THR A 25 -16.87 1.43 -9.49
N ASP A 26 -17.76 1.79 -8.55
CA ASP A 26 -17.89 1.06 -7.27
C ASP A 26 -18.08 -0.46 -7.48
N GLU A 27 -18.89 -0.85 -8.46
CA GLU A 27 -19.11 -2.26 -8.82
C GLU A 27 -17.81 -2.91 -9.31
N GLN A 28 -17.05 -2.25 -10.18
CA GLN A 28 -15.79 -2.78 -10.70
C GLN A 28 -14.72 -2.89 -9.62
N LEU A 29 -14.59 -1.88 -8.75
CA LEU A 29 -13.60 -1.86 -7.69
C LEU A 29 -13.82 -2.97 -6.67
N HIS A 30 -15.09 -3.29 -6.39
CA HIS A 30 -15.47 -4.29 -5.40
C HIS A 30 -15.87 -5.64 -5.99
N PHE A 31 -15.77 -5.82 -7.30
CA PHE A 31 -16.05 -7.10 -7.93
C PHE A 31 -15.01 -8.14 -7.54
N VAL A 32 -15.49 -9.31 -7.13
CA VAL A 32 -14.68 -10.50 -6.87
C VAL A 32 -15.12 -11.58 -7.87
N PRO A 33 -14.21 -12.12 -8.71
CA PRO A 33 -14.52 -13.24 -9.60
C PRO A 33 -14.96 -14.50 -8.82
N GLU A 34 -15.68 -15.42 -9.47
CA GLU A 34 -16.28 -16.63 -8.86
C GLU A 34 -15.28 -17.59 -8.17
N GLN A 35 -13.97 -17.36 -8.31
CA GLN A 35 -12.90 -18.10 -7.63
C GLN A 35 -11.77 -17.15 -7.18
N GLY A 36 -12.03 -15.85 -7.14
CA GLY A 36 -11.09 -14.84 -6.70
C GLY A 36 -11.15 -14.64 -5.19
N SER A 37 -10.02 -14.31 -4.57
CA SER A 37 -9.97 -13.93 -3.15
C SER A 37 -9.99 -12.42 -2.93
N HIS A 38 -9.50 -11.63 -3.89
CA HIS A 38 -9.30 -10.19 -3.73
C HIS A 38 -10.03 -9.38 -4.80
N SER A 39 -10.71 -8.31 -4.39
CA SER A 39 -11.21 -7.27 -5.27
C SER A 39 -10.09 -6.27 -5.65
N ILE A 40 -10.34 -5.40 -6.63
CA ILE A 40 -9.40 -4.31 -6.96
C ILE A 40 -9.22 -3.39 -5.74
N ALA A 41 -10.30 -3.09 -5.02
CA ALA A 41 -10.28 -2.29 -3.81
C ALA A 41 -9.38 -2.90 -2.73
N TRP A 42 -9.46 -4.23 -2.50
CA TRP A 42 -8.55 -4.93 -1.60
C TRP A 42 -7.09 -4.78 -2.05
N CYS A 43 -6.81 -4.99 -3.34
CA CYS A 43 -5.46 -4.87 -3.89
C CYS A 43 -4.88 -3.45 -3.75
N LEU A 44 -5.69 -2.42 -4.03
CA LEU A 44 -5.29 -1.02 -3.86
C LEU A 44 -4.95 -0.70 -2.40
N TRP A 45 -5.78 -1.14 -1.45
CA TRP A 45 -5.51 -0.97 -0.03
C TRP A 45 -4.27 -1.75 0.43
N HIS A 46 -4.24 -3.06 0.17
CA HIS A 46 -3.18 -3.96 0.63
C HIS A 46 -1.81 -3.51 0.14
N THR A 47 -1.66 -3.24 -1.16
CA THR A 47 -0.37 -2.81 -1.73
C THR A 47 0.14 -1.52 -1.09
N SER A 48 -0.76 -0.57 -0.85
CA SER A 48 -0.43 0.72 -0.24
C SER A 48 -0.11 0.61 1.25
N ARG A 49 -0.75 -0.32 1.97
CA ARG A 49 -0.40 -0.66 3.36
C ARG A 49 0.96 -1.34 3.45
N VAL A 50 1.29 -2.25 2.53
CA VAL A 50 2.58 -2.93 2.49
C VAL A 50 3.71 -1.96 2.16
N GLU A 51 3.51 -1.07 1.19
CA GLU A 51 4.49 -0.02 0.88
C GLU A 51 4.72 0.91 2.07
N ASP A 52 3.63 1.41 2.70
CA ASP A 52 3.73 2.26 3.89
C ASP A 52 4.47 1.55 5.04
N LEU A 53 4.17 0.27 5.30
CA LEU A 53 4.86 -0.53 6.30
C LEU A 53 6.36 -0.62 6.02
N ILE A 54 6.74 -0.97 4.78
CA ILE A 54 8.15 -1.12 4.39
C ILE A 54 8.87 0.21 4.53
N ILE A 55 8.31 1.29 3.97
CA ILE A 55 8.95 2.60 3.94
C ILE A 55 9.08 3.19 5.34
N SER A 56 8.04 3.07 6.16
CA SER A 56 8.06 3.51 7.56
C SER A 56 9.16 2.81 8.34
N ARG A 57 9.32 1.50 8.12
CA ARG A 57 10.35 0.70 8.78
C ARG A 57 11.76 1.06 8.33
N VAL A 58 12.01 1.17 7.02
CA VAL A 58 13.35 1.51 6.53
C VAL A 58 13.70 2.98 6.82
N SER A 59 12.73 3.87 6.92
CA SER A 59 12.97 5.28 7.26
C SER A 59 12.96 5.58 8.76
N ASP A 60 12.63 4.61 9.61
CA ASP A 60 12.42 4.78 11.06
C ASP A 60 11.40 5.89 11.37
N GLN A 61 10.29 5.88 10.64
CA GLN A 61 9.19 6.83 10.76
C GLN A 61 7.88 6.09 11.09
N PRO A 62 6.91 6.74 11.77
CA PRO A 62 5.56 6.19 11.91
C PRO A 62 4.88 6.01 10.55
N GLN A 63 4.01 5.00 10.43
CA GLN A 63 3.16 4.79 9.24
C GLN A 63 2.31 6.02 8.88
N VAL A 64 2.04 6.19 7.59
CA VAL A 64 1.08 7.20 7.09
C VAL A 64 -0.33 6.81 7.51
N TRP A 65 -0.62 5.50 7.53
CA TRP A 65 -1.92 4.98 7.96
C TRP A 65 -2.23 5.38 9.39
N SER A 66 -3.45 5.87 9.60
CA SER A 66 -3.92 6.45 10.86
C SER A 66 -5.37 6.05 11.10
N GLU A 67 -5.86 6.30 12.31
CA GLU A 67 -7.28 6.08 12.65
C GLU A 67 -8.22 6.92 11.76
N GLU A 68 -7.76 8.10 11.31
CA GLU A 68 -8.50 8.95 10.38
C GLU A 68 -8.64 8.29 9.00
N TRP A 69 -7.53 7.80 8.43
CA TRP A 69 -7.59 7.08 7.16
C TRP A 69 -8.46 5.81 7.26
N ALA A 70 -8.32 5.05 8.35
CA ALA A 70 -9.13 3.85 8.58
C ALA A 70 -10.62 4.18 8.66
N ARG A 71 -10.98 5.22 9.43
CA ARG A 71 -12.36 5.70 9.55
C ARG A 71 -12.94 6.16 8.22
N ASP A 72 -12.20 7.00 7.49
CA ASP A 72 -12.71 7.63 6.26
C ASP A 72 -12.83 6.60 5.13
N THR A 73 -11.89 5.65 5.05
CA THR A 73 -11.97 4.55 4.08
C THR A 73 -12.90 3.41 4.51
N GLY A 74 -13.30 3.34 5.78
CA GLY A 74 -14.10 2.23 6.34
C GLY A 74 -13.33 0.91 6.47
N LEU A 75 -12.00 0.94 6.42
CA LEU A 75 -11.14 -0.24 6.47
C LEU A 75 -10.63 -0.51 7.89
N PRO A 76 -10.22 -1.76 8.20
CA PRO A 76 -9.65 -2.07 9.51
C PRO A 76 -8.43 -1.21 9.82
N PHE A 77 -8.37 -0.67 11.05
CA PHE A 77 -7.20 0.05 11.52
C PHE A 77 -6.01 -0.89 11.67
N ASP A 78 -6.24 -2.03 12.33
CA ASP A 78 -5.23 -3.06 12.56
C ASP A 78 -5.06 -3.96 11.32
N GLY A 79 -3.80 -4.29 11.05
CA GLY A 79 -3.41 -5.14 9.94
C GLY A 79 -3.39 -4.45 8.58
N PHE A 80 -3.18 -5.26 7.56
CA PHE A 80 -2.97 -4.81 6.19
C PHE A 80 -3.36 -5.88 5.15
N GLY A 81 -4.15 -6.89 5.55
CA GLY A 81 -4.61 -7.96 4.66
C GLY A 81 -3.74 -9.21 4.62
N THR A 82 -2.47 -9.16 5.03
CA THR A 82 -1.64 -10.38 5.11
C THR A 82 -2.18 -11.33 6.19
N GLY A 83 -2.42 -12.58 5.81
CA GLY A 83 -2.99 -13.59 6.70
C GLY A 83 -4.52 -13.52 6.85
N MET A 84 -5.17 -12.59 6.14
CA MET A 84 -6.64 -12.54 6.04
C MET A 84 -7.16 -13.80 5.34
N SER A 85 -8.30 -14.32 5.79
CA SER A 85 -8.96 -15.44 5.13
C SER A 85 -9.54 -14.99 3.78
N ASP A 86 -9.75 -15.93 2.85
CA ASP A 86 -10.41 -15.60 1.58
C ASP A 86 -11.81 -14.99 1.81
N GLU A 87 -12.56 -15.49 2.80
CA GLU A 87 -13.89 -14.97 3.14
C GLU A 87 -13.84 -13.51 3.60
N ASP A 88 -12.90 -13.16 4.46
CA ASP A 88 -12.71 -11.78 4.95
C ASP A 88 -12.22 -10.86 3.82
N ALA A 89 -11.29 -11.37 3.00
CA ALA A 89 -10.71 -10.64 1.88
C ALA A 89 -11.75 -10.26 0.82
N GLN A 90 -12.68 -11.17 0.52
CA GLN A 90 -13.80 -10.96 -0.39
C GLN A 90 -14.80 -9.91 0.11
N GLN A 91 -14.84 -9.67 1.42
CA GLN A 91 -15.75 -8.70 2.05
C GLN A 91 -15.16 -7.30 2.15
N VAL A 92 -13.88 -7.09 1.83
CA VAL A 92 -13.26 -5.77 1.92
C VAL A 92 -13.92 -4.80 0.95
N ARG A 93 -14.42 -3.70 1.53
CA ARG A 93 -14.99 -2.58 0.81
C ARG A 93 -14.42 -1.27 1.31
N VAL A 94 -14.15 -0.38 0.36
CA VAL A 94 -13.67 0.99 0.60
C VAL A 94 -14.89 1.91 0.56
N ALA A 95 -15.20 2.53 1.69
CA ALA A 95 -16.34 3.44 1.82
C ALA A 95 -16.12 4.75 1.04
N ASP A 96 -14.90 5.31 1.10
CA ASP A 96 -14.49 6.50 0.36
C ASP A 96 -13.23 6.22 -0.46
N VAL A 97 -13.42 6.06 -1.78
CA VAL A 97 -12.32 5.82 -2.73
C VAL A 97 -11.41 7.04 -2.87
N ALA A 98 -11.94 8.26 -2.67
CA ALA A 98 -11.13 9.46 -2.68
C ALA A 98 -10.23 9.55 -1.44
N ALA A 99 -10.73 9.11 -0.28
CA ALA A 99 -9.89 8.97 0.91
C ALA A 99 -8.79 7.93 0.70
N LEU A 100 -9.09 6.77 0.10
CA LEU A 100 -8.07 5.78 -0.23
C LEU A 100 -7.03 6.35 -1.21
N ALA A 101 -7.48 7.09 -2.24
CA ALA A 101 -6.59 7.75 -3.18
C ALA A 101 -5.66 8.77 -2.49
N GLY A 102 -6.19 9.58 -1.57
CA GLY A 102 -5.40 10.51 -0.77
C GLY A 102 -4.34 9.82 0.09
N TYR A 103 -4.70 8.68 0.71
CA TYR A 103 -3.75 7.86 1.44
C TYR A 103 -2.65 7.29 0.52
N GLN A 104 -3.02 6.76 -0.65
CA GLN A 104 -2.07 6.24 -1.64
C GLN A 104 -1.07 7.30 -2.07
N ASP A 105 -1.55 8.50 -2.39
CA ASP A 105 -0.69 9.60 -2.84
C ASP A 105 0.27 10.04 -1.73
N ALA A 106 -0.18 10.05 -0.46
CA ALA A 106 0.68 10.35 0.68
C ALA A 106 1.77 9.28 0.92
N VAL A 107 1.46 8.00 0.72
CA VAL A 107 2.44 6.91 0.77
C VAL A 107 3.45 7.07 -0.37
N PHE A 108 2.99 7.29 -1.60
CA PHE A 108 3.86 7.42 -2.77
C PHE A 108 4.78 8.63 -2.65
N GLU A 109 4.29 9.76 -2.14
CA GLU A 109 5.12 10.94 -1.89
C GLU A 109 6.20 10.64 -0.84
N ARG A 110 5.85 9.93 0.24
CA ARG A 110 6.83 9.53 1.25
C ARG A 110 7.89 8.58 0.68
N THR A 111 7.48 7.60 -0.13
CA THR A 111 8.39 6.68 -0.82
C THR A 111 9.34 7.43 -1.74
N ALA A 112 8.83 8.34 -2.56
CA ALA A 112 9.64 9.15 -3.46
C ALA A 112 10.65 10.03 -2.69
N ARG A 113 10.22 10.65 -1.59
CA ARG A 113 11.09 11.46 -0.73
C ARG A 113 12.21 10.61 -0.09
N PHE A 114 11.88 9.40 0.35
CA PHE A 114 12.87 8.48 0.90
C PHE A 114 13.88 8.07 -0.18
N LEU A 115 13.43 7.63 -1.36
CA LEU A 115 14.29 7.18 -2.44
C LEU A 115 15.19 8.30 -2.99
N ALA A 116 14.72 9.55 -2.99
CA ALA A 116 15.53 10.70 -3.38
C ALA A 116 16.68 11.02 -2.41
N ALA A 117 16.64 10.50 -1.18
CA ALA A 117 17.62 10.78 -0.13
C ALA A 117 18.61 9.64 0.12
N VAL A 118 18.34 8.43 -0.39
CA VAL A 118 19.17 7.24 -0.16
C VAL A 118 20.10 6.95 -1.34
N THR A 119 21.19 6.26 -1.03
CA THR A 119 22.20 5.79 -1.98
C THR A 119 22.18 4.26 -2.07
N ASP A 120 22.91 3.70 -3.04
CA ASP A 120 23.05 2.24 -3.15
C ASP A 120 23.72 1.62 -1.91
N GLU A 121 24.62 2.34 -1.22
CA GLU A 121 25.27 1.86 0.01
C GLU A 121 24.27 1.74 1.15
N ASP A 122 23.28 2.63 1.24
CA ASP A 122 22.23 2.57 2.27
C ASP A 122 21.35 1.31 2.13
N LEU A 123 21.31 0.68 0.95
CA LEU A 123 20.59 -0.57 0.70
C LEU A 123 21.25 -1.78 1.37
N GLU A 124 22.53 -1.69 1.76
CA GLU A 124 23.25 -2.75 2.47
C GLU A 124 22.91 -2.78 3.97
N ARG A 125 22.21 -1.77 4.48
CA ARG A 125 21.85 -1.69 5.90
C ARG A 125 20.91 -2.82 6.29
N GLU A 126 21.33 -3.60 7.29
CA GLU A 126 20.51 -4.64 7.89
C GLU A 126 19.36 -4.04 8.72
N ILE A 127 18.13 -4.49 8.42
CA ILE A 127 16.94 -4.09 9.16
C ILE A 127 16.43 -5.28 9.98
N PRO A 128 16.49 -5.26 11.32
CA PRO A 128 16.16 -6.41 12.17
C PRO A 128 14.77 -6.98 11.89
N ALA A 129 14.67 -8.24 11.49
CA ALA A 129 13.40 -8.90 11.16
C ALA A 129 12.36 -8.78 12.28
N ARG A 130 11.07 -8.68 11.93
CA ARG A 130 9.99 -8.76 12.92
C ARG A 130 9.74 -10.22 13.27
N ASN A 131 9.49 -10.50 14.55
CA ASN A 131 8.83 -11.74 14.98
C ASN A 131 7.30 -11.48 14.96
N GLY A 132 6.58 -11.92 13.92
CA GLY A 132 5.09 -11.88 13.84
C GLY A 132 4.50 -10.88 12.83
N THR A 133 3.15 -10.86 12.71
CA THR A 133 2.36 -10.27 11.61
C THR A 133 1.78 -8.86 11.82
N GLU A 134 1.98 -8.24 12.97
CA GLU A 134 1.44 -6.91 13.31
C GLU A 134 2.34 -5.72 12.90
#